data_AF-A0AAW6P4N7-F1
#
_entry.id   AF-A0AAW6P4N7-F1
#
_cell.length_a   1.000
_cell.length_b   1.000
_cell.length_c   1.000
_cell.angle_alpha   90.00
_cell.angle_beta   90.00
_cell.angle_gamma   90.00
#
_symmetry.space_group_name_H-M   'P 1'
#
loop_
_entity.id
_entity.type
_entity.pdbx_description
1 polymer ?
#
loop_
_entity_poly.entity_id
_entity_poly.type
_entity_poly.pdbx_seq_one_letter_code
_entity_poly.pdbx_strand_id
1 'polypeptide(L)'
;MSFVSGAYPIWPVPPDWAEGVRETLDWLTNYLPARNGRAQKRELRQAPRRSIEFTVINDEQGRRVADAILNDAGGKYWLLPIWHDVQLLGQPLASGSGSIACAPAGRDFHADGQALLWAAINDWAVLDVDDVVDGALVLKAATTRTWPAGTRLYPLRRAHLVEQPQETTWTDESGTRSIQMLIDEPCDWAPALPAATYRGVPVLELRPDWGDDLQQTFNRLQETVDVGTDLVTLFDWGGRAFREASVTWLAHGVEANNELRSLLYGLRGRMQTLWVPTWLNDLKIANDISATTTHITVEWAGYTIFGRMQPNRRDIRIELLDGTVFYRRITAAQEDGNAEVLTLDSALGVLVQRLRVRQISFLVLAEQSTDTAELQHDTDIEGLTRLTTSFIGVRNDDI
;
A
#
# COMPACT_ATOMS: atom_id res chain seq x y z
N MET A 1 -36.33 13.64 4.57
CA MET A 1 -35.53 13.22 3.41
C MET A 1 -35.39 14.41 2.48
N SER A 2 -34.19 14.95 2.30
CA SER A 2 -33.95 16.02 1.31
C SER A 2 -33.26 15.41 0.10
N PHE A 3 -34.01 14.68 -0.73
CA PHE A 3 -33.61 14.52 -2.12
C PHE A 3 -33.88 15.86 -2.81
N VAL A 4 -32.84 16.67 -2.97
CA VAL A 4 -32.92 17.83 -3.87
C VAL A 4 -32.91 17.27 -5.29
N SER A 5 -33.95 17.52 -6.09
CA SER A 5 -33.97 17.06 -7.48
C SER A 5 -32.76 17.65 -8.22
N GLY A 6 -31.91 16.78 -8.77
CA GLY A 6 -30.66 17.17 -9.44
C GLY A 6 -29.37 16.85 -8.66
N ALA A 7 -29.47 16.42 -7.40
CA ALA A 7 -28.33 15.89 -6.64
C ALA A 7 -28.08 14.40 -6.98
N TYR A 8 -26.82 13.97 -6.92
CA TYR A 8 -26.45 12.57 -7.11
C TYR A 8 -27.05 11.69 -6.00
N PRO A 9 -27.60 10.50 -6.31
CA PRO A 9 -28.07 9.56 -5.30
C PRO A 9 -26.91 9.07 -4.44
N ILE A 10 -27.17 8.84 -3.15
CA ILE A 10 -26.18 8.26 -2.23
C ILE A 10 -26.31 6.74 -2.25
N TRP A 11 -25.23 6.05 -1.98
CA TRP A 11 -25.26 4.64 -1.58
C TRP A 11 -25.44 4.53 -0.05
N PRO A 12 -26.64 4.22 0.48
CA PRO A 12 -26.91 4.31 1.92
C PRO A 12 -26.64 2.99 2.67
N VAL A 13 -26.33 1.91 1.95
CA VAL A 13 -26.25 0.56 2.53
C VAL A 13 -24.80 0.26 2.92
N PRO A 14 -24.50 0.04 4.21
CA PRO A 14 -23.14 -0.22 4.66
C PRO A 14 -22.63 -1.58 4.16
N PRO A 15 -21.30 -1.75 4.07
CA PRO A 15 -20.70 -3.03 3.75
C PRO A 15 -20.86 -4.02 4.89
N ASP A 16 -20.81 -5.30 4.55
CA ASP A 16 -20.57 -6.37 5.49
C ASP A 16 -19.09 -6.41 5.85
N TRP A 17 -18.79 -6.09 7.11
CA TRP A 17 -17.43 -6.05 7.63
C TRP A 17 -16.83 -7.43 7.87
N ALA A 18 -17.59 -8.53 7.77
CA ALA A 18 -17.04 -9.88 7.88
C ALA A 18 -16.00 -10.18 6.77
N GLU A 19 -16.20 -9.62 5.58
CA GLU A 19 -15.29 -9.73 4.43
C GLU A 19 -14.42 -8.47 4.23
N GLY A 20 -14.66 -7.43 5.05
CA GLY A 20 -14.00 -6.13 4.96
C GLY A 20 -14.32 -5.34 3.69
N VAL A 21 -13.56 -4.28 3.46
CA VAL A 21 -13.65 -3.41 2.28
C VAL A 21 -12.30 -3.41 1.56
N ARG A 22 -12.31 -3.75 0.26
CA ARG A 22 -11.10 -3.68 -0.58
C ARG A 22 -11.04 -2.33 -1.26
N GLU A 23 -9.92 -1.64 -1.08
CA GLU A 23 -9.56 -0.45 -1.82
C GLU A 23 -8.39 -0.77 -2.75
N THR A 24 -8.52 -0.42 -4.03
CA THR A 24 -7.45 -0.56 -5.02
C THR A 24 -7.04 0.81 -5.53
N LEU A 25 -5.73 1.08 -5.49
CA LEU A 25 -5.10 2.27 -6.05
C LEU A 25 -4.33 1.89 -7.31
N ASP A 26 -4.71 2.45 -8.45
CA ASP A 26 -4.14 2.15 -9.77
C ASP A 26 -3.47 3.40 -10.39
N TRP A 27 -2.14 3.42 -10.31
CA TRP A 27 -1.31 4.36 -11.04
C TRP A 27 -1.23 3.97 -12.53
N LEU A 28 -0.57 4.80 -13.33
CA LEU A 28 -0.35 4.46 -14.74
C LEU A 28 1.05 4.89 -15.15
N THR A 29 1.93 3.91 -15.32
CA THR A 29 3.30 4.12 -15.76
C THR A 29 3.48 3.48 -17.13
N ASN A 30 3.91 4.28 -18.11
CA ASN A 30 4.41 3.73 -19.36
C ASN A 30 5.80 3.13 -19.13
N TYR A 31 5.86 1.81 -19.02
CA TYR A 31 7.09 1.05 -18.75
C TYR A 31 7.65 0.46 -20.05
N LEU A 32 8.83 0.93 -20.46
CA LEU A 32 9.51 0.50 -21.68
C LEU A 32 10.77 -0.31 -21.31
N PRO A 33 10.67 -1.65 -21.20
CA PRO A 33 11.81 -2.49 -20.86
C PRO A 33 12.75 -2.67 -22.04
N ALA A 34 14.05 -2.61 -21.76
CA ALA A 34 15.09 -3.07 -22.66
C ALA A 34 15.47 -4.51 -22.33
N ARG A 35 15.98 -5.26 -23.33
CA ARG A 35 16.42 -6.66 -23.16
C ARG A 35 17.48 -6.84 -22.06
N ASN A 36 18.30 -5.80 -21.81
CA ASN A 36 19.36 -5.81 -20.81
C ASN A 36 18.89 -5.47 -19.37
N GLY A 37 17.58 -5.37 -19.14
CA GLY A 37 16.98 -5.06 -17.84
C GLY A 37 17.01 -3.58 -17.44
N ARG A 38 17.44 -2.65 -18.31
CA ARG A 38 17.15 -1.22 -18.14
C ARG A 38 15.71 -0.95 -18.54
N ALA A 39 15.08 0.05 -17.95
CA ALA A 39 13.76 0.49 -18.35
C ALA A 39 13.70 2.01 -18.45
N GLN A 40 12.96 2.51 -19.43
CA GLN A 40 12.51 3.90 -19.46
C GLN A 40 11.09 3.95 -18.94
N LYS A 41 10.80 4.93 -18.07
CA LYS A 41 9.49 5.07 -17.44
C LYS A 41 8.94 6.46 -17.66
N ARG A 42 7.63 6.56 -17.79
CA ARG A 42 6.91 7.82 -17.80
C ARG A 42 5.58 7.68 -17.08
N GLU A 43 5.39 8.47 -16.04
CA GLU A 43 4.12 8.63 -15.34
C GLU A 43 3.08 9.26 -16.28
N LEU A 44 1.88 8.68 -16.33
CA LEU A 44 0.77 9.12 -17.19
C LEU A 44 -0.43 9.67 -16.42
N ARG A 45 -0.50 9.44 -15.10
CA ARG A 45 -1.53 9.96 -14.20
C ARG A 45 -0.86 10.65 -13.01
N GLN A 46 -1.38 11.80 -12.60
CA GLN A 46 -0.89 12.53 -11.42
C GLN A 46 -1.42 11.93 -10.11
N ALA A 47 -2.67 11.46 -10.11
CA ALA A 47 -3.30 10.75 -9.01
C ALA A 47 -3.74 9.35 -9.48
N PRO A 48 -3.69 8.33 -8.62
CA PRO A 48 -4.16 7.00 -8.97
C PRO A 48 -5.69 7.01 -9.17
N ARG A 49 -6.17 6.04 -9.95
CA ARG A 49 -7.60 5.68 -9.90
C ARG A 49 -7.85 4.89 -8.63
N ARG A 50 -8.93 5.21 -7.93
CA ARG A 50 -9.34 4.53 -6.70
C ARG A 50 -10.63 3.76 -6.95
N SER A 51 -10.60 2.45 -6.80
CA SER A 51 -11.80 1.63 -6.78
C SER A 51 -12.03 1.04 -5.40
N ILE A 52 -13.30 0.95 -5.00
CA ILE A 52 -13.71 0.36 -3.73
C ILE A 52 -14.64 -0.81 -4.06
N GLU A 53 -14.29 -1.98 -3.53
CA GLU A 53 -15.06 -3.19 -3.63
C GLU A 53 -15.49 -3.64 -2.23
N PHE A 54 -16.77 -3.96 -2.08
CA PHE A 54 -17.31 -4.46 -0.82
C PHE A 54 -18.54 -5.33 -1.06
N THR A 55 -18.76 -6.25 -0.12
CA THR A 55 -19.98 -7.06 -0.08
C THR A 55 -21.00 -6.39 0.81
N VAL A 56 -22.27 -6.50 0.46
CA VAL A 56 -23.38 -6.06 1.31
C VAL A 56 -24.24 -7.27 1.66
N ILE A 57 -24.38 -7.56 2.95
CA ILE A 57 -25.45 -8.44 3.45
C ILE A 57 -26.72 -7.60 3.47
N ASN A 58 -27.71 -8.09 2.75
CA ASN A 58 -28.99 -7.44 2.66
C ASN A 58 -29.99 -8.16 3.57
N ASP A 59 -30.10 -7.71 4.82
CA ASP A 59 -31.20 -8.11 5.70
C ASP A 59 -32.44 -7.25 5.38
N GLU A 60 -33.59 -7.90 5.18
CA GLU A 60 -34.92 -7.31 4.99
C GLU A 60 -34.98 -5.97 4.19
N GLN A 61 -34.88 -4.83 4.91
CA GLN A 61 -35.01 -3.49 4.35
C GLN A 61 -33.79 -3.08 3.51
N GLY A 62 -32.58 -3.48 3.91
CA GLY A 62 -31.34 -3.22 3.17
C GLY A 62 -31.42 -3.76 1.75
N ARG A 63 -31.94 -4.99 1.61
CA ARG A 63 -32.16 -5.65 0.31
C ARG A 63 -33.01 -4.83 -0.63
N ARG A 64 -34.17 -4.40 -0.13
CA ARG A 64 -35.19 -3.67 -0.89
C ARG A 64 -34.70 -2.29 -1.30
N VAL A 65 -33.95 -1.62 -0.43
CA VAL A 65 -33.35 -0.31 -0.73
C VAL A 65 -32.25 -0.45 -1.78
N ALA A 66 -31.30 -1.36 -1.59
CA ALA A 66 -30.24 -1.59 -2.58
C ALA A 66 -30.81 -1.99 -3.95
N ASP A 67 -31.83 -2.87 -4.00
CA ASP A 67 -32.50 -3.28 -5.24
C ASP A 67 -33.18 -2.09 -5.95
N ALA A 68 -33.95 -1.29 -5.21
CA ALA A 68 -34.64 -0.13 -5.75
C ALA A 68 -33.66 0.92 -6.31
N ILE A 69 -32.56 1.19 -5.61
CA ILE A 69 -31.58 2.19 -6.06
C ILE A 69 -30.80 1.66 -7.27
N LEU A 70 -30.39 0.39 -7.28
CA LEU A 70 -29.69 -0.20 -8.43
C LEU A 70 -30.57 -0.20 -9.69
N ASN A 71 -31.87 -0.46 -9.55
CA ASN A 71 -32.82 -0.42 -10.66
C ASN A 71 -33.01 1.01 -11.21
N ASP A 72 -33.18 2.02 -10.36
CA ASP A 72 -33.37 3.42 -10.80
C ASP A 72 -32.08 4.10 -11.29
N ALA A 73 -30.94 3.81 -10.64
CA ALA A 73 -29.72 4.60 -10.74
C ALA A 73 -28.49 3.81 -11.19
N GLY A 74 -28.63 2.56 -11.63
CA GLY A 74 -27.51 1.67 -12.00
C GLY A 74 -26.49 2.25 -12.98
N GLY A 75 -26.88 3.20 -13.85
CA GLY A 75 -25.98 3.89 -14.78
C GLY A 75 -25.65 5.35 -14.43
N LYS A 76 -26.08 5.86 -13.27
CA LYS A 76 -25.81 7.24 -12.82
C LYS A 76 -24.49 7.31 -12.05
N TYR A 77 -24.04 8.52 -11.75
CA TYR A 77 -23.03 8.77 -10.72
C TYR A 77 -23.69 8.85 -9.35
N TRP A 78 -22.96 8.43 -8.32
CA TRP A 78 -23.45 8.25 -6.96
C TRP A 78 -22.50 8.92 -5.99
N LEU A 79 -23.01 9.30 -4.82
CA LEU A 79 -22.19 9.65 -3.68
C LEU A 79 -21.93 8.37 -2.86
N LEU A 80 -20.68 7.91 -2.87
CA LEU A 80 -20.21 6.77 -2.12
C LEU A 80 -19.59 7.24 -0.80
N PRO A 81 -20.12 6.79 0.35
CA PRO A 81 -19.44 6.93 1.63
C PRO A 81 -18.15 6.12 1.64
N ILE A 82 -17.06 6.74 2.07
CA ILE A 82 -15.81 6.03 2.33
C ILE A 82 -15.97 5.29 3.67
N TRP A 83 -16.47 4.06 3.59
CA TRP A 83 -16.96 3.31 4.75
C TRP A 83 -15.91 3.07 5.83
N HIS A 84 -14.64 2.89 5.47
CA HIS A 84 -13.56 2.71 6.44
C HIS A 84 -13.19 3.99 7.18
N ASP A 85 -13.45 5.18 6.61
CA ASP A 85 -13.12 6.47 7.23
C ASP A 85 -14.22 6.98 8.17
N VAL A 86 -14.94 6.07 8.84
CA VAL A 86 -16.01 6.45 9.76
C VAL A 86 -15.48 7.22 10.97
N GLN A 87 -16.29 8.18 11.44
CA GLN A 87 -16.11 8.78 12.74
C GLN A 87 -17.45 8.96 13.45
N LEU A 88 -17.46 8.84 14.78
CA LEU A 88 -18.65 9.10 15.59
C LEU A 88 -18.65 10.54 16.10
N LEU A 89 -19.80 11.21 16.05
CA LEU A 89 -19.97 12.51 16.68
C LEU A 89 -19.83 12.38 18.20
N GLY A 90 -18.82 13.03 18.79
CA GLY A 90 -18.62 13.02 20.24
C GLY A 90 -19.65 13.85 21.03
N GLN A 91 -20.36 14.77 20.37
CA GLN A 91 -21.37 15.65 20.96
C GLN A 91 -22.57 15.79 20.00
N PRO A 92 -23.78 16.10 20.52
CA PRO A 92 -24.91 16.36 19.65
C PRO A 92 -24.66 17.61 18.80
N LEU A 93 -24.97 17.50 17.50
CA LEU A 93 -24.89 18.60 16.55
C LEU A 93 -26.26 19.27 16.44
N ALA A 94 -26.37 20.51 16.90
CA ALA A 94 -27.63 21.26 16.83
C ALA A 94 -28.00 21.62 15.38
N SER A 95 -29.29 21.81 15.12
CA SER A 95 -29.73 22.52 13.90
C SER A 95 -29.14 23.93 13.87
N GLY A 96 -28.77 24.41 12.69
CA GLY A 96 -28.09 25.68 12.47
C GLY A 96 -26.58 25.65 12.71
N SER A 97 -25.98 24.47 12.91
CA SER A 97 -24.52 24.36 13.10
C SER A 97 -23.79 24.55 11.77
N GLY A 98 -22.86 25.50 11.72
CA GLY A 98 -21.99 25.75 10.55
C GLY A 98 -20.67 24.97 10.57
N SER A 99 -20.41 24.18 11.62
CA SER A 99 -19.20 23.38 11.74
C SER A 99 -19.48 22.08 12.48
N ILE A 100 -18.69 21.04 12.19
CA ILE A 100 -18.75 19.74 12.87
C ILE A 100 -17.40 19.49 13.53
N ALA A 101 -17.38 19.27 14.84
CA ALA A 101 -16.17 18.85 15.55
C ALA A 101 -15.84 17.39 15.19
N CYS A 102 -14.65 17.17 14.66
CA CYS A 102 -14.22 15.89 14.09
C CYS A 102 -12.68 15.84 14.02
N ALA A 103 -12.08 14.67 13.80
CA ALA A 103 -10.64 14.55 13.53
C ALA A 103 -10.42 14.26 12.04
N PRO A 104 -10.20 15.29 11.18
CA PRO A 104 -10.09 15.08 9.74
C PRO A 104 -8.74 14.53 9.30
N ALA A 105 -7.70 14.65 10.13
CA ALA A 105 -6.37 14.15 9.82
C ALA A 105 -6.41 12.65 9.52
N GLY A 106 -5.91 12.27 8.34
CA GLY A 106 -5.84 10.88 7.89
C GLY A 106 -7.11 10.24 7.41
N ARG A 107 -8.15 11.04 7.16
CA ARG A 107 -9.39 10.62 6.53
C ARG A 107 -9.56 11.36 5.21
N ASP A 108 -10.39 10.85 4.33
CA ASP A 108 -10.62 11.39 2.98
C ASP A 108 -11.48 12.67 2.94
N PHE A 109 -11.41 13.51 3.98
CA PHE A 109 -12.04 14.83 3.98
C PHE A 109 -11.14 15.84 3.25
N HIS A 110 -11.76 16.65 2.38
CA HIS A 110 -11.09 17.70 1.64
C HIS A 110 -12.00 18.92 1.51
N ALA A 111 -11.40 20.10 1.38
CA ALA A 111 -12.12 21.34 1.10
C ALA A 111 -12.90 21.20 -0.22
N ASP A 112 -14.04 21.87 -0.32
CA ASP A 112 -15.01 21.75 -1.41
C ASP A 112 -15.62 20.34 -1.63
N GLY A 113 -15.30 19.37 -0.76
CA GLY A 113 -15.85 18.01 -0.79
C GLY A 113 -17.23 17.90 -0.14
N GLN A 114 -17.68 16.65 0.07
CA GLN A 114 -18.95 16.35 0.72
C GLN A 114 -18.76 15.40 1.91
N ALA A 115 -19.63 15.53 2.90
CA ALA A 115 -19.68 14.66 4.08
C ALA A 115 -21.10 14.13 4.29
N LEU A 116 -21.20 12.93 4.87
CA LEU A 116 -22.46 12.27 5.19
C LEU A 116 -22.61 12.15 6.70
N LEU A 117 -23.72 12.66 7.23
CA LEU A 117 -24.23 12.23 8.53
C LEU A 117 -25.20 11.07 8.30
N TRP A 118 -24.87 9.91 8.86
CA TRP A 118 -25.62 8.67 8.72
C TRP A 118 -26.06 8.17 10.09
N ALA A 119 -27.37 8.07 10.30
CA ALA A 119 -27.96 7.47 11.49
C ALA A 119 -28.62 6.12 11.18
N ALA A 120 -29.27 6.01 10.02
CA ALA A 120 -29.88 4.79 9.51
C ALA A 120 -29.98 4.81 7.99
N ILE A 121 -30.31 3.67 7.37
CA ILE A 121 -30.46 3.53 5.92
C ILE A 121 -31.48 4.53 5.30
N ASN A 122 -32.46 4.97 6.10
CA ASN A 122 -33.49 5.94 5.74
C ASN A 122 -33.36 7.28 6.48
N ASP A 123 -32.33 7.46 7.31
CA ASP A 123 -32.07 8.71 8.04
C ASP A 123 -30.61 9.14 7.91
N TRP A 124 -30.38 10.05 6.97
CA TRP A 124 -29.08 10.60 6.65
C TRP A 124 -29.20 12.03 6.11
N ALA A 125 -28.09 12.77 6.10
CA ALA A 125 -27.98 14.07 5.43
C ALA A 125 -26.60 14.25 4.81
N VAL A 126 -26.58 14.76 3.58
CA VAL A 126 -25.37 15.22 2.88
C VAL A 126 -25.10 16.65 3.27
N LEU A 127 -23.84 16.96 3.52
CA LEU A 127 -23.35 18.27 3.85
C LEU A 127 -22.20 18.61 2.91
N ASP A 128 -22.21 19.83 2.37
CA ASP A 128 -21.10 20.33 1.57
C ASP A 128 -20.06 20.96 2.50
N VAL A 129 -18.81 20.52 2.38
CA VAL A 129 -17.66 20.99 3.16
C VAL A 129 -17.10 22.22 2.47
N ASP A 130 -16.94 23.31 3.23
CA ASP A 130 -16.29 24.54 2.77
C ASP A 130 -14.78 24.41 2.94
N ASP A 131 -14.35 24.11 4.16
CA ASP A 131 -12.94 23.98 4.52
C ASP A 131 -12.73 22.90 5.59
N VAL A 132 -11.52 22.37 5.65
CA VAL A 132 -11.09 21.35 6.60
C VAL A 132 -10.03 21.95 7.51
N VAL A 133 -10.38 22.17 8.77
CA VAL A 133 -9.47 22.73 9.78
C VAL A 133 -9.10 21.66 10.80
N ASP A 134 -8.03 21.92 11.56
CA ASP A 134 -7.65 21.01 12.63
C ASP A 134 -8.77 20.88 13.66
N GLY A 135 -9.26 19.66 13.88
CA GLY A 135 -10.35 19.36 14.81
C GLY A 135 -11.78 19.68 14.34
N ALA A 136 -12.01 20.17 13.10
CA ALA A 136 -13.37 20.41 12.60
C ALA A 136 -13.52 20.46 11.07
N LEU A 137 -14.74 20.18 10.59
CA LEU A 137 -15.20 20.51 9.24
C LEU A 137 -16.03 21.80 9.28
N VAL A 138 -15.71 22.76 8.41
CA VAL A 138 -16.53 23.96 8.17
C VAL A 138 -17.51 23.65 7.05
N LEU A 139 -18.80 23.95 7.24
CA LEU A 139 -19.86 23.63 6.29
C LEU A 139 -20.23 24.86 5.45
N LYS A 140 -20.51 24.65 4.16
CA LYS A 140 -21.01 25.72 3.27
C LYS A 140 -22.42 26.18 3.66
N ALA A 141 -23.22 25.25 4.17
CA ALA A 141 -24.56 25.50 4.65
C ALA A 141 -24.73 24.89 6.05
N ALA A 142 -25.40 25.63 6.92
CA ALA A 142 -25.69 25.16 8.26
C ALA A 142 -26.60 23.93 8.23
N THR A 143 -26.43 23.03 9.21
CA THR A 143 -27.29 21.86 9.35
C THR A 143 -28.76 22.26 9.52
N THR A 144 -29.67 21.52 8.89
CA THR A 144 -31.12 21.80 9.02
C THR A 144 -31.76 21.06 10.18
N ARG A 145 -31.14 19.95 10.61
CA ARG A 145 -31.63 19.03 11.64
C ARG A 145 -30.60 18.88 12.74
N THR A 146 -31.10 18.52 13.93
CA THR A 146 -30.25 18.11 15.05
C THR A 146 -29.86 16.64 14.89
N TRP A 147 -28.60 16.32 15.17
CA TRP A 147 -28.06 14.97 15.16
C TRP A 147 -27.53 14.61 16.54
N PRO A 148 -27.91 13.46 17.11
CA PRO A 148 -27.42 13.05 18.43
C PRO A 148 -25.93 12.69 18.40
N ALA A 149 -25.31 12.71 19.59
CA ALA A 149 -23.99 12.10 19.76
C ALA A 149 -24.04 10.61 19.36
N GLY A 150 -22.97 10.11 18.75
CA GLY A 150 -22.90 8.77 18.18
C GLY A 150 -23.43 8.65 16.75
N THR A 151 -23.91 9.73 16.12
CA THR A 151 -24.17 9.74 14.67
C THR A 151 -22.88 9.48 13.91
N ARG A 152 -22.92 8.68 12.85
CA ARG A 152 -21.74 8.37 12.03
C ARG A 152 -21.52 9.47 11.00
N LEU A 153 -20.28 9.93 10.90
CA LEU A 153 -19.80 10.89 9.93
C LEU A 153 -18.88 10.15 8.95
N TYR A 154 -19.15 10.30 7.66
CA TYR A 154 -18.33 9.72 6.58
C TYR A 154 -17.91 10.79 5.58
N PRO A 155 -16.70 10.71 5.01
CA PRO A 155 -16.39 11.40 3.75
C PRO A 155 -17.23 10.81 2.60
N LEU A 156 -17.66 11.66 1.68
CA LEU A 156 -18.34 11.26 0.45
C LEU A 156 -17.46 11.53 -0.77
N ARG A 157 -17.46 10.59 -1.71
CA ARG A 157 -16.83 10.72 -3.03
C ARG A 157 -17.82 10.40 -4.13
N ARG A 158 -17.76 11.11 -5.26
CA ARG A 158 -18.52 10.73 -6.44
C ARG A 158 -17.91 9.48 -7.08
N ALA A 159 -18.74 8.47 -7.32
CA ALA A 159 -18.35 7.22 -7.93
C ALA A 159 -19.42 6.68 -8.90
N HIS A 160 -19.05 5.73 -9.74
CA HIS A 160 -19.97 4.94 -10.55
C HIS A 160 -19.64 3.45 -10.45
N LEU A 161 -20.63 2.62 -10.79
CA LEU A 161 -20.45 1.16 -10.86
C LEU A 161 -19.55 0.79 -12.04
N VAL A 162 -18.51 0.00 -11.76
CA VAL A 162 -17.62 -0.53 -12.82
C VAL A 162 -18.33 -1.61 -13.62
N GLU A 163 -18.98 -2.51 -12.90
CA GLU A 163 -19.82 -3.57 -13.45
C GLU A 163 -21.17 -3.58 -12.75
N GLN A 164 -22.19 -4.12 -13.42
CA GLN A 164 -23.48 -4.32 -12.75
C GLN A 164 -23.32 -5.39 -11.67
N PRO A 165 -23.77 -5.12 -10.43
CA PRO A 165 -23.53 -6.01 -9.31
C PRO A 165 -24.21 -7.36 -9.52
N GLN A 166 -23.52 -8.42 -9.15
CA GLN A 166 -24.08 -9.77 -9.14
C GLN A 166 -24.71 -10.05 -7.77
N GLU A 167 -25.93 -10.58 -7.78
CA GLU A 167 -26.67 -10.93 -6.57
C GLU A 167 -26.72 -12.45 -6.41
N THR A 168 -26.38 -12.91 -5.20
CA THR A 168 -26.62 -14.28 -4.76
C THR A 168 -27.67 -14.24 -3.67
N THR A 169 -28.87 -14.77 -3.95
CA THR A 169 -29.96 -14.90 -2.97
C THR A 169 -29.99 -16.30 -2.39
N TRP A 170 -30.04 -16.43 -1.07
CA TRP A 170 -30.22 -17.72 -0.38
C TRP A 170 -31.66 -17.94 0.07
N THR A 171 -32.36 -16.86 0.38
CA THR A 171 -33.79 -16.82 0.71
C THR A 171 -34.44 -15.66 -0.05
N ASP A 172 -35.76 -15.51 0.09
CA ASP A 172 -36.52 -14.36 -0.43
C ASP A 172 -36.16 -13.04 0.28
N GLU A 173 -35.60 -13.12 1.49
CA GLU A 173 -35.25 -11.97 2.32
C GLU A 173 -33.75 -11.77 2.54
N SER A 174 -32.90 -12.76 2.21
CA SER A 174 -31.47 -12.71 2.46
C SER A 174 -30.66 -13.08 1.22
N GLY A 175 -29.63 -12.27 0.98
CA GLY A 175 -28.64 -12.49 -0.05
C GLY A 175 -27.44 -11.58 0.13
N THR A 176 -26.39 -11.87 -0.63
CA THR A 176 -25.22 -11.01 -0.75
C THR A 176 -25.12 -10.41 -2.14
N ARG A 177 -24.57 -9.21 -2.18
CA ARG A 177 -24.23 -8.49 -3.42
C ARG A 177 -22.80 -8.02 -3.31
N SER A 178 -21.97 -8.36 -4.29
CA SER A 178 -20.65 -7.73 -4.44
C SER A 178 -20.81 -6.47 -5.30
N ILE A 179 -20.22 -5.38 -4.83
CA ILE A 179 -20.32 -4.07 -5.45
C ILE A 179 -18.92 -3.52 -5.64
N GLN A 180 -18.60 -3.16 -6.89
CA GLN A 180 -17.36 -2.49 -7.23
C GLN A 180 -17.67 -1.12 -7.81
N MET A 181 -17.18 -0.08 -7.14
CA MET A 181 -17.35 1.31 -7.57
C MET A 181 -15.99 1.95 -7.88
N LEU A 182 -15.93 2.74 -8.94
CA LEU A 182 -14.78 3.57 -9.31
C LEU A 182 -15.07 5.03 -8.95
N ILE A 183 -14.14 5.66 -8.24
CA ILE A 183 -14.24 7.08 -7.87
C ILE A 183 -13.88 7.97 -9.08
N ASP A 184 -14.73 8.93 -9.39
CA ASP A 184 -14.61 9.87 -10.53
C ASP A 184 -14.09 11.25 -10.12
N GLU A 185 -13.27 11.27 -9.08
CA GLU A 185 -12.64 12.45 -8.53
C GLU A 185 -11.14 12.20 -8.35
N PRO A 186 -10.30 13.24 -8.46
CA PRO A 186 -8.91 13.15 -8.05
C PRO A 186 -8.82 12.70 -6.59
N CYS A 187 -8.17 11.55 -6.38
CA CYS A 187 -7.86 11.04 -5.06
C CYS A 187 -6.45 11.50 -4.72
N ASP A 188 -6.28 12.79 -4.41
CA ASP A 188 -4.98 13.33 -4.04
C ASP A 188 -4.65 12.96 -2.58
N TRP A 189 -3.39 12.62 -2.35
CA TRP A 189 -2.87 12.32 -1.00
C TRP A 189 -1.43 12.82 -0.89
N ALA A 190 -1.01 13.20 0.32
CA ALA A 190 0.34 13.69 0.54
C ALA A 190 1.37 12.58 0.28
N PRO A 191 2.26 12.69 -0.72
CA PRO A 191 3.25 11.67 -0.99
C PRO A 191 4.41 11.77 0.02
N ALA A 192 4.86 10.63 0.54
CA ALA A 192 6.02 10.55 1.42
C ALA A 192 6.93 9.39 0.99
N LEU A 193 8.22 9.64 0.82
CA LEU A 193 9.22 8.59 0.66
C LEU A 193 9.91 8.33 1.99
N PRO A 194 10.47 7.12 2.22
CA PRO A 194 11.21 6.82 3.44
C PRO A 194 12.34 7.82 3.70
N ALA A 195 12.50 8.23 4.96
CA ALA A 195 13.49 9.22 5.36
C ALA A 195 14.93 8.70 5.29
N ALA A 196 15.14 7.41 5.57
CA ALA A 196 16.46 6.79 5.47
C ALA A 196 16.90 6.70 4.01
N THR A 197 18.11 7.18 3.73
CA THR A 197 18.72 7.12 2.40
C THR A 197 20.03 6.36 2.44
N TYR A 198 20.29 5.57 1.40
CA TYR A 198 21.54 4.89 1.18
C TYR A 198 21.99 5.07 -0.27
N ARG A 199 23.22 5.55 -0.46
CA ARG A 199 23.77 5.93 -1.78
C ARG A 199 22.87 6.89 -2.57
N GLY A 200 22.21 7.82 -1.87
CA GLY A 200 21.32 8.83 -2.46
C GLY A 200 19.93 8.34 -2.85
N VAL A 201 19.58 7.08 -2.54
CA VAL A 201 18.25 6.49 -2.82
C VAL A 201 17.56 6.13 -1.49
N PRO A 202 16.24 6.33 -1.35
CA PRO A 202 15.50 5.94 -0.15
C PRO A 202 15.60 4.44 0.16
N VAL A 203 15.50 4.08 1.44
CA VAL A 203 15.49 2.70 1.92
C VAL A 203 14.15 2.40 2.59
N LEU A 204 13.52 1.28 2.20
CA LEU A 204 12.33 0.80 2.87
C LEU A 204 12.68 0.27 4.26
N GLU A 205 12.36 1.02 5.30
CA GLU A 205 12.57 0.61 6.69
C GLU A 205 11.34 -0.05 7.32
N LEU A 206 10.17 0.11 6.69
CA LEU A 206 8.95 -0.49 7.18
C LEU A 206 8.97 -2.01 6.97
N ARG A 207 9.10 -2.72 8.09
CA ARG A 207 9.22 -4.18 8.10
C ARG A 207 7.89 -4.84 7.68
N PRO A 208 7.91 -5.85 6.80
CA PRO A 208 6.75 -6.67 6.48
C PRO A 208 6.25 -7.43 7.70
N ASP A 209 4.94 -7.66 7.73
CA ASP A 209 4.36 -8.67 8.59
C ASP A 209 4.71 -10.09 8.10
N TRP A 210 4.84 -11.03 9.04
CA TRP A 210 5.19 -12.43 8.78
C TRP A 210 4.02 -13.39 9.00
N GLY A 211 2.79 -12.87 9.13
CA GLY A 211 1.59 -13.69 9.32
C GLY A 211 1.28 -14.55 8.09
N ASP A 212 1.50 -14.01 6.89
CA ASP A 212 1.35 -14.70 5.62
C ASP A 212 2.72 -15.07 5.01
N ASP A 213 2.75 -16.15 4.22
CA ASP A 213 3.96 -16.58 3.51
C ASP A 213 4.38 -15.53 2.45
N LEU A 214 5.54 -14.89 2.68
CA LEU A 214 6.13 -13.94 1.74
C LEU A 214 6.71 -14.69 0.52
N GLN A 215 6.11 -14.49 -0.65
CA GLN A 215 6.55 -15.13 -1.88
C GLN A 215 7.77 -14.41 -2.46
N GLN A 216 8.73 -15.20 -2.94
CA GLN A 216 9.92 -14.68 -3.63
C GLN A 216 10.16 -15.48 -4.91
N THR A 217 10.36 -14.76 -6.01
CA THR A 217 10.66 -15.33 -7.31
C THR A 217 11.96 -14.73 -7.86
N PHE A 218 12.65 -15.50 -8.71
CA PHE A 218 13.88 -15.08 -9.36
C PHE A 218 13.67 -15.11 -10.86
N ASN A 219 13.44 -13.94 -11.45
CA ASN A 219 13.16 -13.79 -12.87
C ASN A 219 14.47 -13.53 -13.62
N ARG A 220 14.79 -14.34 -14.63
CA ARG A 220 15.91 -14.08 -15.55
C ARG A 220 15.36 -13.68 -16.92
N LEU A 221 15.98 -12.69 -17.56
CA LEU A 221 15.61 -12.24 -18.90
C LEU A 221 16.20 -13.18 -19.94
N GLN A 222 15.65 -14.38 -20.01
CA GLN A 222 16.10 -15.47 -20.88
C GLN A 222 15.19 -15.63 -22.10
N GLU A 223 15.81 -15.92 -23.25
CA GLU A 223 15.15 -16.22 -24.50
C GLU A 223 15.71 -17.53 -25.05
N THR A 224 14.82 -18.50 -25.26
CA THR A 224 15.17 -19.79 -25.83
C THR A 224 14.87 -19.77 -27.32
N VAL A 225 15.89 -19.97 -28.14
CA VAL A 225 15.78 -20.06 -29.59
C VAL A 225 15.96 -21.51 -30.01
N ASP A 226 14.87 -22.11 -30.46
CA ASP A 226 14.86 -23.44 -31.05
C ASP A 226 14.49 -23.32 -32.54
N VAL A 227 15.44 -23.67 -33.41
CA VAL A 227 15.26 -23.66 -34.86
C VAL A 227 14.74 -25.01 -35.40
N GLY A 228 14.51 -26.00 -34.53
CA GLY A 228 13.94 -27.32 -34.83
C GLY A 228 14.88 -28.31 -35.50
N THR A 229 16.00 -27.84 -36.07
CA THR A 229 17.00 -28.68 -36.75
C THR A 229 18.36 -28.70 -36.07
N ASP A 230 18.58 -27.85 -35.07
CA ASP A 230 19.85 -27.70 -34.35
C ASP A 230 19.60 -27.63 -32.83
N LEU A 231 20.69 -27.61 -32.04
CA LEU A 231 20.63 -27.47 -30.61
C LEU A 231 19.92 -26.18 -30.19
N VAL A 232 19.10 -26.31 -29.16
CA VAL A 232 18.41 -25.18 -28.52
C VAL A 232 19.44 -24.22 -27.94
N THR A 233 19.39 -22.96 -28.36
CA THR A 233 20.27 -21.90 -27.86
C THR A 233 19.53 -21.07 -26.81
N LEU A 234 20.13 -20.90 -25.64
CA LEU A 234 19.60 -20.07 -24.56
C LEU A 234 20.37 -18.76 -24.48
N PHE A 235 19.69 -17.64 -24.68
CA PHE A 235 20.25 -16.30 -24.48
C PHE A 235 19.79 -15.75 -23.12
N ASP A 236 20.74 -15.32 -22.28
CA ASP A 236 20.44 -14.58 -21.04
C ASP A 236 20.87 -13.12 -21.23
N TRP A 237 19.91 -12.28 -21.61
CA TRP A 237 20.16 -10.88 -21.92
C TRP A 237 20.46 -10.05 -20.67
N GLY A 238 19.92 -10.43 -19.52
CA GLY A 238 20.12 -9.73 -18.26
C GLY A 238 21.43 -10.09 -17.57
N GLY A 239 21.96 -11.29 -17.84
CA GLY A 239 23.15 -11.84 -17.20
C GLY A 239 23.00 -12.07 -15.68
N ARG A 240 21.81 -11.84 -15.12
CA ARG A 240 21.49 -11.90 -13.69
C ARG A 240 20.02 -12.26 -13.47
N ALA A 241 19.71 -12.67 -12.25
CA ALA A 241 18.32 -12.79 -11.79
C ALA A 241 17.86 -11.47 -11.16
N PHE A 242 16.64 -11.08 -11.48
CA PHE A 242 15.90 -10.01 -10.82
C PHE A 242 14.97 -10.65 -9.79
N ARG A 243 15.19 -10.33 -8.51
CA ARG A 243 14.36 -10.84 -7.42
C ARG A 243 13.06 -10.06 -7.41
N GLU A 244 11.94 -10.76 -7.42
CA GLU A 244 10.63 -10.20 -7.13
C GLU A 244 10.17 -10.75 -5.78
N ALA A 245 9.66 -9.88 -4.90
CA ALA A 245 9.24 -10.25 -3.56
C ALA A 245 7.92 -9.57 -3.21
N SER A 246 6.96 -10.35 -2.71
CA SER A 246 5.76 -9.80 -2.10
C SER A 246 6.07 -9.29 -0.69
N VAL A 247 5.41 -8.19 -0.33
CA VAL A 247 5.50 -7.54 0.97
C VAL A 247 4.09 -7.24 1.43
N THR A 248 3.75 -7.72 2.63
CA THR A 248 2.47 -7.47 3.28
C THR A 248 2.74 -6.65 4.54
N TRP A 249 1.94 -5.61 4.77
CA TRP A 249 1.95 -4.83 6.00
C TRP A 249 0.57 -4.86 6.66
N LEU A 250 0.58 -4.84 7.99
CA LEU A 250 -0.58 -4.62 8.82
C LEU A 250 -0.46 -3.24 9.46
N ALA A 251 -1.30 -2.31 9.06
CA ALA A 251 -1.42 -1.01 9.71
C ALA A 251 -2.54 -1.05 10.75
N HIS A 252 -2.22 -0.56 11.94
CA HIS A 252 -3.18 -0.37 13.02
C HIS A 252 -3.30 1.11 13.36
N GLY A 253 -4.53 1.64 13.29
CA GLY A 253 -4.79 3.05 13.56
C GLY A 253 -4.54 3.99 12.38
N VAL A 254 -4.98 5.22 12.56
CA VAL A 254 -5.04 6.24 11.49
C VAL A 254 -3.63 6.65 11.04
N GLU A 255 -2.69 6.79 11.97
CA GLU A 255 -1.33 7.22 11.68
C GLU A 255 -0.57 6.19 10.81
N ALA A 256 -0.67 4.90 11.15
CA ALA A 256 -0.04 3.84 10.39
C ALA A 256 -0.66 3.68 9.00
N ASN A 257 -1.99 3.79 8.91
CA ASN A 257 -2.71 3.78 7.64
C ASN A 257 -2.28 4.94 6.74
N ASN A 258 -2.16 6.13 7.31
CA ASN A 258 -1.65 7.31 6.60
C ASN A 258 -0.22 7.14 6.11
N GLU A 259 0.67 6.62 6.95
CA GLU A 259 2.07 6.41 6.60
C GLU A 259 2.18 5.47 5.40
N LEU A 260 1.47 4.34 5.43
CA LEU A 260 1.40 3.38 4.33
C LEU A 260 0.82 4.00 3.06
N ARG A 261 -0.30 4.72 3.18
CA ARG A 261 -0.93 5.37 2.03
C ARG A 261 0.01 6.41 1.43
N SER A 262 0.63 7.25 2.26
CA SER A 262 1.59 8.28 1.83
C SER A 262 2.82 7.65 1.16
N LEU A 263 3.28 6.49 1.64
CA LEU A 263 4.35 5.71 1.02
C LEU A 263 3.97 5.29 -0.40
N LEU A 264 2.77 4.72 -0.61
CA LEU A 264 2.30 4.33 -1.95
C LEU A 264 2.22 5.53 -2.91
N TYR A 265 1.71 6.67 -2.43
CA TYR A 265 1.68 7.91 -3.22
C TYR A 265 3.07 8.48 -3.50
N GLY A 266 4.04 8.26 -2.60
CA GLY A 266 5.46 8.57 -2.85
C GLY A 266 6.07 7.70 -3.96
N LEU A 267 5.74 6.40 -3.94
CA LEU A 267 6.24 5.41 -4.92
C LEU A 267 5.68 5.64 -6.33
N ARG A 268 4.41 6.07 -6.43
CA ARG A 268 3.70 6.33 -7.69
C ARG A 268 3.74 5.12 -8.63
N GLY A 269 3.31 3.97 -8.13
CA GLY A 269 3.38 2.72 -8.88
C GLY A 269 4.83 2.32 -9.16
N ARG A 270 5.11 1.95 -10.41
CA ARG A 270 6.45 1.54 -10.85
C ARG A 270 7.44 2.70 -11.03
N MET A 271 7.04 3.96 -10.83
CA MET A 271 7.86 5.12 -11.22
C MET A 271 9.13 5.27 -10.37
N GLN A 272 9.01 5.20 -9.03
CA GLN A 272 10.15 5.35 -8.13
C GLN A 272 10.92 4.04 -7.93
N THR A 273 12.19 4.21 -7.55
CA THR A 273 13.06 3.11 -7.12
C THR A 273 13.51 3.36 -5.70
N LEU A 274 13.57 2.32 -4.89
CA LEU A 274 14.08 2.36 -3.52
C LEU A 274 14.86 1.10 -3.19
N TRP A 275 15.67 1.15 -2.14
CA TRP A 275 16.31 -0.04 -1.59
C TRP A 275 15.31 -0.82 -0.75
N VAL A 276 15.04 -2.05 -1.15
CA VAL A 276 14.18 -2.98 -0.43
C VAL A 276 15.06 -4.05 0.23
N PRO A 277 15.09 -4.14 1.57
CA PRO A 277 15.72 -5.26 2.24
C PRO A 277 15.03 -6.57 1.86
N THR A 278 15.78 -7.66 1.79
CA THR A 278 15.18 -9.00 1.62
C THR A 278 14.32 -9.39 2.83
N TRP A 279 14.55 -8.75 3.98
CA TRP A 279 14.01 -9.10 5.29
C TRP A 279 14.35 -10.52 5.74
N LEU A 280 15.28 -11.18 5.06
CA LEU A 280 15.82 -12.49 5.44
C LEU A 280 17.12 -12.31 6.22
N ASN A 281 17.46 -13.30 7.04
CA ASN A 281 18.80 -13.37 7.62
C ASN A 281 19.76 -14.01 6.60
N ASP A 282 20.07 -13.27 5.53
CA ASP A 282 20.86 -13.74 4.40
C ASP A 282 22.32 -14.05 4.78
N LEU A 283 22.85 -13.30 5.74
CA LEU A 283 24.22 -13.46 6.23
C LEU A 283 24.21 -13.53 7.75
N LYS A 284 24.91 -14.51 8.32
CA LYS A 284 24.99 -14.68 9.77
C LYS A 284 26.42 -14.52 10.24
N ILE A 285 26.62 -13.60 11.17
CA ILE A 285 27.95 -13.28 11.69
C ILE A 285 28.47 -14.41 12.57
N ALA A 286 29.72 -14.82 12.34
CA ALA A 286 30.43 -15.80 13.16
C ALA A 286 31.13 -15.15 14.37
N ASN A 287 31.73 -13.96 14.17
CA ASN A 287 32.59 -13.28 15.13
C ASN A 287 32.18 -11.82 15.37
N ASP A 288 32.48 -11.28 16.55
CA ASP A 288 32.26 -9.85 16.85
C ASP A 288 32.99 -8.95 15.84
N ILE A 289 32.34 -7.83 15.46
CA ILE A 289 32.91 -6.86 14.52
C ILE A 289 33.55 -5.73 15.30
N SER A 290 34.84 -5.50 15.07
CA SER A 290 35.56 -4.38 15.68
C SER A 290 35.13 -3.03 15.07
N ALA A 291 35.19 -1.96 15.87
CA ALA A 291 34.80 -0.62 15.47
C ALA A 291 35.57 -0.09 14.24
N THR A 292 36.82 -0.50 14.09
CA THR A 292 37.73 0.01 13.04
C THR A 292 37.88 -0.93 11.85
N THR A 293 37.41 -2.17 11.94
CA THR A 293 37.59 -3.16 10.89
C THR A 293 36.56 -3.00 9.80
N THR A 294 36.99 -3.15 8.55
CA THR A 294 36.12 -3.25 7.37
C THR A 294 35.83 -4.70 7.00
N HIS A 295 36.26 -5.68 7.78
CA HIS A 295 36.01 -7.10 7.51
C HIS A 295 34.98 -7.64 8.50
N ILE A 296 34.06 -8.44 7.98
CA ILE A 296 33.12 -9.22 8.78
C ILE A 296 33.28 -10.69 8.42
N THR A 297 33.31 -11.56 9.43
CA THR A 297 33.33 -13.01 9.25
C THR A 297 31.92 -13.53 9.40
N VAL A 298 31.41 -14.20 8.37
CA VAL A 298 30.08 -14.82 8.34
C VAL A 298 30.19 -16.34 8.24
N GLU A 299 29.17 -17.05 8.72
CA GLU A 299 29.00 -18.47 8.44
C GLU A 299 28.94 -18.69 6.92
N TRP A 300 29.46 -19.83 6.44
CA TRP A 300 29.48 -20.11 4.99
C TRP A 300 28.06 -20.10 4.42
N ALA A 301 27.80 -19.13 3.54
CA ALA A 301 26.53 -18.96 2.83
C ALA A 301 26.68 -19.21 1.31
N GLY A 302 27.88 -19.60 0.86
CA GLY A 302 28.24 -19.74 -0.55
C GLY A 302 28.29 -18.39 -1.28
N TYR A 303 28.45 -17.28 -0.56
CA TYR A 303 28.51 -15.95 -1.14
C TYR A 303 29.75 -15.76 -2.03
N THR A 304 30.90 -16.32 -1.64
CA THR A 304 32.15 -16.24 -2.41
C THR A 304 32.02 -16.95 -3.76
N ILE A 305 31.39 -18.13 -3.77
CA ILE A 305 31.26 -19.00 -4.95
C ILE A 305 30.07 -18.60 -5.81
N PHE A 306 28.89 -18.33 -5.24
CA PHE A 306 27.65 -18.11 -5.98
C PHE A 306 27.21 -16.65 -5.95
N GLY A 307 27.38 -15.98 -4.81
CA GLY A 307 27.08 -14.56 -4.65
C GLY A 307 27.95 -13.67 -5.54
N ARG A 308 29.26 -13.97 -5.66
CA ARG A 308 30.27 -13.34 -6.55
C ARG A 308 30.17 -11.82 -6.67
N MET A 309 29.73 -11.14 -5.61
CA MET A 309 29.42 -9.70 -5.63
C MET A 309 28.55 -9.29 -6.82
N GLN A 310 27.60 -10.14 -7.21
CA GLN A 310 26.64 -9.83 -8.27
C GLN A 310 25.85 -8.57 -7.89
N PRO A 311 25.51 -7.72 -8.87
CA PRO A 311 24.59 -6.60 -8.66
C PRO A 311 23.32 -7.02 -7.90
N ASN A 312 22.79 -6.14 -7.04
CA ASN A 312 21.71 -6.42 -6.07
C ASN A 312 21.99 -7.49 -4.98
N ARG A 313 23.23 -8.01 -4.89
CA ARG A 313 23.70 -8.82 -3.76
C ARG A 313 25.00 -8.29 -3.17
N ARG A 314 25.26 -6.98 -3.30
CA ARG A 314 26.46 -6.33 -2.76
C ARG A 314 26.15 -5.48 -1.54
N ASP A 315 24.99 -4.84 -1.54
CA ASP A 315 24.59 -3.94 -0.49
C ASP A 315 23.87 -4.73 0.59
N ILE A 316 24.20 -4.46 1.85
CA ILE A 316 23.65 -5.16 3.01
C ILE A 316 23.14 -4.15 4.03
N ARG A 317 22.07 -4.56 4.72
CA ARG A 317 21.50 -3.89 5.89
C ARG A 317 21.77 -4.76 7.11
N ILE A 318 22.49 -4.21 8.07
CA ILE A 318 22.80 -4.83 9.36
C ILE A 318 21.93 -4.15 10.40
N GLU A 319 21.01 -4.89 11.02
CA GLU A 319 20.16 -4.40 12.10
C GLU A 319 20.60 -5.00 13.43
N LEU A 320 20.75 -4.15 14.44
CA LEU A 320 21.02 -4.55 15.81
C LEU A 320 19.73 -4.71 16.61
N LEU A 321 19.79 -5.45 17.72
CA LEU A 321 18.66 -5.66 18.63
C LEU A 321 18.15 -4.37 19.30
N ASP A 322 18.96 -3.31 19.33
CA ASP A 322 18.55 -1.98 19.82
C ASP A 322 17.89 -1.11 18.73
N GLY A 323 17.74 -1.62 17.51
CA GLY A 323 17.16 -0.90 16.38
C GLY A 323 18.16 -0.07 15.59
N THR A 324 19.44 -0.03 15.95
CA THR A 324 20.47 0.63 15.14
C THR A 324 20.65 -0.11 13.82
N VAL A 325 20.66 0.63 12.71
CA VAL A 325 20.80 0.08 11.36
C VAL A 325 22.07 0.62 10.69
N PHE A 326 22.83 -0.27 10.07
CA PHE A 326 23.97 0.08 9.23
C PHE A 326 23.74 -0.42 7.80
N TYR A 327 23.99 0.44 6.82
CA TYR A 327 24.02 0.07 5.41
C TYR A 327 25.47 0.06 4.92
N ARG A 328 25.89 -1.04 4.30
CA ARG A 328 27.27 -1.23 3.83
C ARG A 328 27.30 -1.94 2.49
N ARG A 329 28.34 -1.67 1.70
CA ARG A 329 28.58 -2.37 0.43
C ARG A 329 29.72 -3.37 0.58
N ILE A 330 29.51 -4.57 0.09
CA ILE A 330 30.54 -5.60 -0.01
C ILE A 330 31.44 -5.29 -1.22
N THR A 331 32.73 -5.13 -0.95
CA THR A 331 33.78 -4.78 -1.92
C THR A 331 34.66 -5.96 -2.29
N ALA A 332 34.81 -6.95 -1.40
CA ALA A 332 35.49 -8.21 -1.65
C ALA A 332 34.91 -9.32 -0.77
N ALA A 333 35.06 -10.57 -1.19
CA ALA A 333 34.69 -11.75 -0.41
C ALA A 333 35.75 -12.84 -0.61
N GLN A 334 36.12 -13.52 0.48
CA GLN A 334 37.10 -14.61 0.47
C GLN A 334 36.63 -15.74 1.39
N GLU A 335 36.93 -16.99 1.03
CA GLU A 335 36.71 -18.13 1.92
C GLU A 335 37.77 -18.18 3.03
N ASP A 336 37.34 -18.55 4.23
CA ASP A 336 38.19 -18.75 5.41
C ASP A 336 37.76 -20.03 6.14
N GLY A 337 38.27 -21.17 5.69
CA GLY A 337 37.88 -22.48 6.19
C GLY A 337 36.40 -22.77 5.97
N ASN A 338 35.63 -22.85 7.08
CA ASN A 338 34.17 -23.09 7.06
C ASN A 338 33.36 -21.79 7.16
N ALA A 339 34.01 -20.64 6.99
CA ALA A 339 33.43 -19.31 7.05
C ALA A 339 33.75 -18.52 5.79
N GLU A 340 33.10 -17.37 5.63
CA GLU A 340 33.38 -16.41 4.57
C GLU A 340 33.75 -15.06 5.20
N VAL A 341 34.81 -14.43 4.71
CA VAL A 341 35.21 -13.08 5.12
C VAL A 341 34.77 -12.11 4.05
N LEU A 342 33.86 -11.20 4.42
CA LEU A 342 33.35 -10.15 3.56
C LEU A 342 34.04 -8.84 3.92
N THR A 343 34.52 -8.12 2.91
CA THR A 343 35.10 -6.79 3.06
C THR A 343 34.03 -5.75 2.72
N LEU A 344 33.85 -4.80 3.62
CA LEU A 344 32.92 -3.69 3.54
C LEU A 344 33.62 -2.45 2.97
N ASP A 345 32.83 -1.52 2.46
CA ASP A 345 33.27 -0.21 1.97
C ASP A 345 33.71 0.73 3.10
N SER A 346 33.14 0.58 4.30
CA SER A 346 33.50 1.35 5.49
C SER A 346 33.28 0.56 6.78
N ALA A 347 34.05 0.87 7.83
CA ALA A 347 33.89 0.26 9.13
C ALA A 347 32.54 0.67 9.77
N LEU A 348 32.06 -0.12 10.74
CA LEU A 348 30.82 0.23 11.45
C LEU A 348 31.00 1.40 12.42
N GLY A 349 32.23 1.71 12.82
CA GLY A 349 32.55 2.81 13.75
C GLY A 349 32.27 2.48 15.22
N VAL A 350 31.64 1.34 15.49
CA VAL A 350 31.33 0.85 16.83
C VAL A 350 31.60 -0.65 16.92
N LEU A 351 31.96 -1.12 18.12
CA LEU A 351 32.09 -2.55 18.39
C LEU A 351 30.69 -3.18 18.34
N VAL A 352 30.49 -4.14 17.44
CA VAL A 352 29.24 -4.89 17.33
C VAL A 352 29.47 -6.33 17.76
N GLN A 353 28.89 -6.69 18.90
CA GLN A 353 28.89 -8.08 19.36
C GLN A 353 27.95 -8.93 18.52
N ARG A 354 28.36 -10.16 18.18
CA ARG A 354 27.58 -11.08 17.34
C ARG A 354 26.16 -11.31 17.86
N LEU A 355 26.00 -11.38 19.19
CA LEU A 355 24.71 -11.62 19.86
C LEU A 355 23.78 -10.40 19.82
N ARG A 356 24.31 -9.22 19.47
CA ARG A 356 23.54 -7.99 19.32
C ARG A 356 23.05 -7.79 17.89
N VAL A 357 23.56 -8.55 16.93
CA VAL A 357 23.07 -8.53 15.55
C VAL A 357 21.74 -9.26 15.49
N ARG A 358 20.68 -8.55 15.11
CA ARG A 358 19.35 -9.13 14.92
C ARG A 358 19.27 -9.83 13.57
N GLN A 359 19.70 -9.15 12.51
CA GLN A 359 19.53 -9.62 11.14
C GLN A 359 20.51 -8.92 10.20
N ILE A 360 21.04 -9.65 9.22
CA ILE A 360 21.70 -9.08 8.05
C ILE A 360 20.97 -9.50 6.79
N SER A 361 20.43 -8.51 6.07
CA SER A 361 19.67 -8.69 4.85
C SER A 361 20.40 -8.04 3.68
N PHE A 362 20.32 -8.63 2.49
CA PHE A 362 20.70 -7.92 1.27
C PHE A 362 19.73 -6.77 1.00
N LEU A 363 20.28 -5.68 0.46
CA LEU A 363 19.52 -4.56 -0.09
C LEU A 363 19.45 -4.73 -1.60
N VAL A 364 18.23 -4.88 -2.10
CA VAL A 364 17.95 -4.96 -3.54
C VAL A 364 17.40 -3.60 -3.96
N LEU A 365 18.01 -2.97 -4.96
CA LEU A 365 17.39 -1.79 -5.57
C LEU A 365 16.18 -2.29 -6.35
N ALA A 366 14.99 -1.80 -6.02
CA ALA A 366 13.75 -2.30 -6.56
C ALA A 366 12.74 -1.18 -6.84
N GLU A 367 11.75 -1.49 -7.65
CA GLU A 367 10.53 -0.72 -7.90
C GLU A 367 9.31 -1.58 -7.58
N GLN A 368 8.12 -0.99 -7.45
CA GLN A 368 6.91 -1.80 -7.39
C GLN A 368 6.78 -2.63 -8.68
N SER A 369 6.40 -3.90 -8.56
CA SER A 369 6.27 -4.78 -9.72
C SER A 369 4.95 -4.60 -10.44
N THR A 370 4.00 -3.82 -9.89
CA THR A 370 2.72 -3.43 -10.51
C THR A 370 2.48 -1.94 -10.28
N ASP A 371 1.66 -1.32 -11.13
CA ASP A 371 1.14 0.05 -10.88
C ASP A 371 -0.10 0.03 -9.96
N THR A 372 -0.46 -1.13 -9.43
CA THR A 372 -1.67 -1.35 -8.64
C THR A 372 -1.27 -1.78 -7.23
N ALA A 373 -1.88 -1.18 -6.23
CA ALA A 373 -1.75 -1.57 -4.82
C ALA A 373 -3.13 -1.79 -4.21
N GLU A 374 -3.26 -2.84 -3.39
CA GLU A 374 -4.51 -3.22 -2.76
C GLU A 374 -4.43 -3.06 -1.24
N LEU A 375 -5.37 -2.30 -0.68
CA LEU A 375 -5.60 -2.16 0.75
C LEU A 375 -6.88 -2.91 1.10
N GLN A 376 -6.78 -3.87 2.01
CA GLN A 376 -7.90 -4.59 2.57
C GLN A 376 -8.18 -4.02 3.97
N HIS A 377 -9.30 -3.33 4.12
CA HIS A 377 -9.76 -2.78 5.38
C HIS A 377 -10.65 -3.81 6.09
N ASP A 378 -10.10 -4.54 7.06
CA ASP A 378 -10.83 -5.54 7.83
C ASP A 378 -11.79 -4.85 8.84
N THR A 379 -11.47 -3.62 9.24
CA THR A 379 -12.30 -2.76 10.10
C THR A 379 -12.23 -1.31 9.62
N ASP A 380 -12.75 -0.37 10.41
CA ASP A 380 -12.53 1.05 10.18
C ASP A 380 -11.04 1.46 10.24
N ILE A 381 -10.77 2.71 9.88
CA ILE A 381 -9.45 3.34 9.79
C ILE A 381 -8.70 3.37 11.13
N GLU A 382 -9.40 3.22 12.26
CA GLU A 382 -8.80 3.13 13.60
C GLU A 382 -8.37 1.70 13.94
N GLY A 383 -8.93 0.70 13.28
CA GLY A 383 -8.57 -0.70 13.45
C GLY A 383 -7.49 -1.18 12.47
N LEU A 384 -7.73 -2.30 11.78
CA LEU A 384 -6.73 -3.03 10.99
C LEU A 384 -6.95 -2.84 9.48
N THR A 385 -5.88 -2.49 8.78
CA THR A 385 -5.81 -2.55 7.32
C THR A 385 -4.59 -3.36 6.89
N ARG A 386 -4.78 -4.26 5.94
CA ARG A 386 -3.73 -5.05 5.31
C ARG A 386 -3.39 -4.47 3.95
N LEU A 387 -2.12 -4.15 3.71
CA LEU A 387 -1.63 -3.71 2.41
C LEU A 387 -0.69 -4.76 1.85
N THR A 388 -0.95 -5.21 0.63
CA THR A 388 -0.07 -6.14 -0.08
C THR A 388 0.42 -5.49 -1.37
N THR A 389 1.74 -5.54 -1.58
CA THR A 389 2.37 -5.11 -2.83
C THR A 389 3.60 -5.97 -3.12
N SER A 390 4.11 -5.91 -4.34
CA SER A 390 5.30 -6.66 -4.75
C SER A 390 6.36 -5.70 -5.30
N PHE A 391 7.62 -6.04 -5.06
CA PHE A 391 8.76 -5.27 -5.53
C PHE A 391 9.63 -6.14 -6.43
N ILE A 392 10.04 -5.60 -7.58
CA ILE A 392 10.95 -6.26 -8.50
C ILE A 392 12.29 -5.53 -8.53
N GLY A 393 13.37 -6.30 -8.44
CA GLY A 393 14.73 -5.78 -8.50
C GLY A 393 15.02 -5.13 -9.85
N VAL A 394 15.74 -4.03 -9.82
CA VAL A 394 16.17 -3.27 -11.00
C VAL A 394 17.68 -3.27 -11.12
N ARG A 395 18.20 -2.89 -12.28
CA ARG A 395 19.63 -2.76 -12.49
C ARG A 395 20.20 -1.60 -11.64
N ASN A 396 21.26 -1.88 -10.87
CA ASN A 396 21.90 -0.91 -9.98
C ASN A 396 23.38 -0.64 -10.30
N ASP A 397 23.85 -0.98 -11.50
CA ASP A 397 25.27 -0.90 -11.87
C ASP A 397 25.80 0.55 -11.88
N ASP A 398 24.90 1.52 -12.07
CA ASP A 398 25.21 2.95 -12.20
C ASP A 398 25.20 3.69 -10.82
N ILE A 399 24.91 2.98 -9.72
CA ILE A 399 24.82 3.50 -8.34
C ILE A 399 25.88 2.86 -7.44
#